data_AF-A0A2D6XJZ1-F1
#
_entry.id   AF-A0A2D6XJZ1-F1
#
_cell.length_a   1.000
_cell.length_b   1.000
_cell.length_c   1.000
_cell.angle_alpha   90.00
_cell.angle_beta   90.00
_cell.angle_gamma   90.00
#
_symmetry.space_group_name_H-M   'P 1'
#
loop_
_entity.id
_entity.type
_entity.pdbx_description
1 polymer ?
#
loop_
_entity_poly.entity_id
_entity_poly.type
_entity_poly.pdbx_seq_one_letter_code
_entity_poly.pdbx_strand_id
1 'polypeptide(L)' 'MHLSNQALGAIMLALQESLLNEMDIVPILKGFELQQSDDGLVIKNPPTVRFTDNSAVTEKDLANMVK' A
#
# COMPACT_ATOMS: atom_id res chain seq x y z
N MET A 1 -2.54 19.33 7.01
CA MET A 1 -2.43 18.38 5.88
C MET A 1 -1.63 17.19 6.36
N HIS A 2 -2.22 15.99 6.38
CA HIS A 2 -1.56 14.75 6.75
C HIS A 2 -1.88 13.68 5.69
N LEU A 3 -1.11 12.59 5.67
CA LEU A 3 -1.45 11.41 4.87
C LEU A 3 -2.64 10.69 5.52
N SER A 4 -3.57 10.20 4.71
CA SER A 4 -4.62 9.30 5.16
C SER A 4 -4.08 7.89 5.44
N ASN A 5 -4.85 7.06 6.13
CA ASN A 5 -4.52 5.65 6.34
C ASN A 5 -4.32 4.89 5.02
N GLN A 6 -5.11 5.23 3.99
CA GLN A 6 -4.98 4.66 2.64
C GLN A 6 -3.63 5.02 2.01
N ALA A 7 -3.20 6.29 2.15
CA ALA A 7 -1.94 6.72 1.60
C ALA A 7 -0.75 6.07 2.32
N LEU A 8 -0.82 5.94 3.65
CA LEU A 8 0.17 5.19 4.43
C LEU A 8 0.25 3.73 4.01
N GLY A 9 -0.90 3.08 3.78
CA GLY A 9 -0.97 1.71 3.25
C GLY A 9 -0.28 1.57 1.90
N ALA A 10 -0.55 2.47 0.95
CA ALA A 10 0.09 2.46 -0.37
C ALA A 10 1.61 2.70 -0.30
N ILE A 11 2.08 3.57 0.61
CA ILE A 11 3.52 3.77 0.86
C ILE A 11 4.16 2.50 1.40
N MET A 12 3.51 1.82 2.36
CA MET A 12 4.01 0.57 2.92
C MET A 12 4.13 -0.53 1.86
N LEU A 13 3.16 -0.62 0.94
CA LEU A 13 3.21 -1.56 -0.17
C LEU A 13 4.38 -1.27 -1.13
N ALA A 14 4.57 0.00 -1.51
CA ALA A 14 5.71 0.39 -2.33
C ALA A 14 7.06 0.09 -1.65
N LEU A 15 7.14 0.28 -0.33
CA LEU A 15 8.33 -0.05 0.45
C LEU A 15 8.59 -1.55 0.47
N GLN A 16 7.56 -2.37 0.71
CA GLN A 16 7.69 -3.83 0.72
C GLN A 16 8.20 -4.36 -0.63
N GLU A 17 7.62 -3.90 -1.74
CA GLU A 17 8.08 -4.27 -3.09
C GLU A 17 9.51 -3.80 -3.37
N SER A 18 9.87 -2.60 -2.91
CA SER A 18 11.23 -2.07 -3.09
C SER A 18 12.26 -2.88 -2.32
N LEU A 19 11.93 -3.30 -1.09
CA LEU A 19 12.81 -4.16 -0.29
C LEU A 19 12.93 -5.56 -0.89
N LEU A 20 11.82 -6.15 -1.37
CA LEU A 20 11.80 -7.49 -1.95
C LEU A 20 12.65 -7.58 -3.24
N ASN A 21 12.60 -6.53 -4.06
CA ASN A 21 13.26 -6.50 -5.35
C ASN A 21 14.56 -5.67 -5.35
N GLU A 22 15.05 -5.25 -4.17
CA GLU A 22 16.23 -4.39 -4.00
C GLU A 22 16.21 -3.11 -4.87
N MET A 23 15.04 -2.51 -5.02
CA MET A 23 14.82 -1.32 -5.84
C MET A 23 14.86 -0.02 -5.01
N ASP A 24 15.24 1.08 -5.65
CA ASP A 24 15.07 2.42 -5.08
C ASP A 24 13.57 2.79 -5.05
N ILE A 25 13.06 3.10 -3.86
CA ILE A 25 11.67 3.48 -3.62
C ILE A 25 11.37 4.93 -4.05
N VAL A 26 12.38 5.81 -4.11
CA VAL A 26 12.19 7.26 -4.33
C VAL A 26 11.45 7.57 -5.65
N PRO A 27 11.77 6.93 -6.80
CA PRO A 27 11.01 7.12 -8.04
C PRO A 27 9.55 6.71 -7.93
N ILE A 28 9.24 5.67 -7.15
CA ILE A 28 7.87 5.18 -6.94
C ILE A 28 7.06 6.22 -6.16
N LEU A 29 7.61 6.71 -5.05
CA LEU A 29 6.94 7.72 -4.22
C LEU A 29 6.72 9.04 -4.97
N LYS A 30 7.67 9.44 -5.82
CA LYS A 30 7.52 10.62 -6.69
C LYS A 30 6.42 10.47 -7.74
N GLY A 31 6.07 9.23 -8.10
CA GLY A 31 4.98 8.93 -9.02
C GLY A 31 3.59 8.96 -8.38
N PHE A 32 3.47 9.10 -7.06
CA PHE A 32 2.17 9.12 -6.40
C PHE A 32 1.38 10.41 -6.67
N GLU A 33 0.17 10.22 -7.17
CA GLU A 33 -0.83 11.26 -7.38
C GLU A 33 -1.61 11.48 -6.09
N LEU A 34 -1.24 12.54 -5.37
CA LEU A 34 -1.87 12.92 -4.12
C LEU A 34 -3.10 13.79 -4.37
N GLN A 35 -4.23 13.41 -3.77
CA GLN A 35 -5.46 14.19 -3.79
C GLN A 35 -5.92 14.47 -2.35
N GLN A 36 -6.39 15.68 -2.09
CA GLN A 36 -6.99 16.03 -0.80
C GLN A 36 -8.38 15.38 -0.66
N SER A 37 -8.65 14.81 0.51
CA SER A 37 -9.97 14.33 0.94
C SER A 37 -10.25 14.78 2.37
N ASP A 38 -11.44 14.43 2.88
CA ASP A 38 -11.88 14.74 4.24
C ASP A 38 -10.99 14.07 5.32
N ASP A 39 -10.38 12.91 4.98
CA ASP A 39 -9.50 12.12 5.87
C ASP A 39 -8.00 12.40 5.63
N GLY A 40 -7.65 13.46 4.90
CA GLY A 40 -6.28 13.83 4.56
C GLY A 40 -5.91 13.57 3.11
N LEU A 41 -4.61 13.41 2.82
CA LEU A 41 -4.13 13.12 1.47
C LEU A 41 -4.29 11.64 1.16
N VAL A 42 -4.93 11.34 0.03
CA VAL A 42 -5.08 9.99 -0.53
C VAL A 42 -4.21 9.84 -1.77
N ILE A 43 -3.79 8.61 -2.08
CA ILE A 43 -3.05 8.28 -3.30
C ILE A 43 -4.02 7.72 -4.34
N LYS A 44 -4.08 8.33 -5.53
CA LYS A 44 -5.03 7.97 -6.60
C LYS A 44 -4.58 6.80 -7.47
N ASN A 45 -3.28 6.57 -7.50
CA ASN A 45 -2.60 5.52 -8.25
C ASN A 45 -1.77 4.63 -7.32
N PRO A 46 -2.39 3.96 -6.33
CA PRO A 46 -1.65 3.08 -5.42
C PRO A 46 -1.01 1.93 -6.21
N PRO A 47 0.15 1.41 -5.77
CA PRO A 47 0.81 0.30 -6.43
C PRO A 47 -0.08 -0.95 -6.39
N THR A 48 -0.16 -1.68 -7.51
CA THR A 48 -0.87 -2.96 -7.58
C THR A 48 0.01 -4.07 -7.02
N VAL A 49 -0.34 -4.60 -5.84
CA VAL A 49 0.32 -5.76 -5.25
C VAL A 49 -0.16 -7.00 -5.98
N ARG A 50 0.77 -7.76 -6.57
CA ARG A 50 0.45 -9.14 -6.98
C ARG A 50 0.59 -9.99 -5.73
N PHE A 51 -0.54 -10.38 -5.12
CA PHE A 51 -0.55 -11.49 -4.17
C PHE A 51 -0.21 -12.77 -4.92
N THR A 52 1.08 -13.04 -5.12
CA THR A 52 1.58 -14.37 -5.49
C THR A 52 1.69 -15.17 -4.20
N ASP A 53 0.56 -15.45 -3.56
CA ASP A 53 0.60 -16.29 -2.36
C ASP A 53 0.70 -17.74 -2.79
N ASN A 54 1.62 -18.50 -2.20
CA ASN A 54 1.55 -19.96 -2.27
C ASN A 54 1.33 -20.58 -0.88
N SER A 55 1.06 -19.74 0.12
CA SER A 55 0.56 -20.15 1.42
C SER A 55 -0.96 -20.07 1.38
N ALA A 56 -1.67 -21.08 1.88
CA ALA A 56 -3.13 -21.01 1.96
C ALA A 56 -3.53 -19.96 3.00
N VAL A 57 -4.19 -18.89 2.56
CA VAL A 57 -4.88 -17.93 3.44
C VAL A 57 -5.92 -18.69 4.25
N THR A 58 -5.82 -18.65 5.58
CA THR A 58 -6.72 -19.39 6.47
C THR A 58 -7.99 -18.59 6.79
N GLU A 59 -9.08 -19.27 7.15
CA GLU A 59 -10.34 -18.61 7.57
C GLU A 59 -10.13 -17.65 8.76
N LYS A 60 -9.13 -17.93 9.60
CA LYS A 60 -8.71 -17.07 10.71
C LYS A 60 -8.08 -15.76 10.22
N ASP A 61 -7.36 -15.81 9.11
CA ASP A 61 -6.71 -14.62 8.52
C ASP A 61 -7.77 -13.66 7.97
N LEU A 62 -8.80 -14.20 7.32
CA LEU A 62 -9.93 -13.41 6.79
C LEU A 62 -10.81 -12.82 7.90
N ALA A 63 -11.07 -13.58 8.98
CA ALA A 63 -11.89 -13.11 10.09
C ALA A 63 -11.23 -11.99 10.92
N ASN A 64 -9.89 -11.94 10.95
CA ASN A 64 -9.16 -10.87 11.63
C ASN A 64 -9.07 -9.58 10.78
N MET A 65 -9.31 -9.67 9.48
CA MET A 65 -9.32 -8.51 8.57
C MET A 65 -10.65 -7.76 8.57
N VAL A 66 -11.73 -8.40 9.02
CA VAL A 66 -13.07 -7.83 9.11
C VAL A 66 -13.56 -7.90 10.57
N LYS A 67 -13.22 -6.88 11.35
CA LYS A 67 -14.19 -6.36 12.31
C LYS A 67 -14.89 -5.18 11.67
#